data_AF-Q5BZC7-F1
#
_entry.id   AF-Q5BZC7-F1
#
_cell.length_a   1.000
_cell.length_b   1.000
_cell.length_c   1.000
_cell.angle_alpha   90.00
_cell.angle_beta   90.00
_cell.angle_gamma   90.00
#
_symmetry.space_group_name_H-M   'P 1'
#
loop_
_entity.id
_entity.type
_entity.pdbx_description
1 polymer ?
#
loop_
_entity_poly.entity_id
_entity_poly.type
_entity_poly.pdbx_seq_one_letter_code
_entity_poly.pdbx_strand_id
1 'polypeptide(L)'
;MKNDSPLMGFWEKLRMKLDRVSSTQGSTSKYESQVDTGVSDSTTISSVNSTTSTLVTVNVYDMLWINDYVSSLGIGVYHTGVVVHETEYSYGGHPLTNSGVFAMLPKDTSYLGENYSHKLTLSMGYTDFTAADIALLLDSMTADYRGDQYHLLHKNCNHFSDAF
;
A
#
# COMPACT_ATOMS: atom_id res chain seq x y z
N MET A 1 -20.30 5.47 -31.00
CA MET A 1 -19.26 6.23 -30.27
C MET A 1 -19.18 5.61 -28.88
N LYS A 2 -18.15 4.79 -28.63
CA LYS A 2 -17.93 4.20 -27.31
C LYS A 2 -17.31 5.28 -26.44
N ASN A 3 -18.02 5.64 -25.39
CA ASN A 3 -17.59 6.64 -24.42
C ASN A 3 -16.79 5.90 -23.35
N ASP A 4 -15.58 5.50 -23.70
CA ASP A 4 -14.65 4.88 -22.76
C ASP A 4 -14.04 6.03 -21.94
N SER A 5 -14.59 6.26 -20.75
CA SER A 5 -13.95 7.11 -19.74
C SER A 5 -12.51 6.61 -19.55
N PRO A 6 -11.49 7.47 -19.53
CA PRO A 6 -10.11 7.01 -19.36
C PRO A 6 -10.01 6.31 -18.01
N LEU A 7 -9.55 5.06 -18.01
CA LEU A 7 -9.12 4.38 -16.79
C LEU A 7 -8.02 5.23 -16.16
N MET A 8 -8.39 5.99 -15.14
CA MET A 8 -7.47 6.86 -14.42
C MET A 8 -6.35 6.02 -13.78
N GLY A 9 -5.11 6.32 -14.16
CA GLY A 9 -3.93 5.58 -13.70
C GLY A 9 -3.73 5.69 -12.18
N PHE A 10 -3.00 4.73 -11.60
CA PHE A 10 -2.69 4.71 -10.16
C PHE A 10 -2.15 6.04 -9.65
N TRP A 11 -1.18 6.62 -10.37
CA TRP A 11 -0.55 7.90 -10.05
C TRP A 11 -1.51 9.09 -10.11
N GLU A 12 -2.51 9.03 -10.98
CA GLU A 12 -3.48 10.10 -11.14
C GLU A 12 -4.51 10.07 -10.00
N LYS A 13 -4.92 8.86 -9.57
CA LYS A 13 -5.72 8.68 -8.35
C LYS A 13 -4.97 9.11 -7.09
N LEU A 14 -3.68 8.76 -6.98
CA LEU A 14 -2.83 9.19 -5.87
C LEU A 14 -2.68 10.71 -5.85
N ARG A 15 -2.37 11.33 -7.00
CA ARG A 15 -2.25 12.79 -7.14
C ARG A 15 -3.54 13.49 -6.71
N MET A 16 -4.70 13.06 -7.23
CA MET A 16 -5.99 13.65 -6.84
C MET A 16 -6.28 13.50 -5.34
N LYS A 17 -5.86 12.40 -4.72
CA LYS A 17 -6.10 12.17 -3.30
C LYS A 17 -5.14 12.96 -2.41
N LEU A 18 -3.88 13.11 -2.82
CA LEU A 18 -2.90 13.98 -2.15
C LEU A 18 -3.30 15.46 -2.27
N ASP A 19 -3.75 15.90 -3.45
CA ASP A 19 -4.20 17.29 -3.68
C ASP A 19 -5.41 17.64 -2.79
N ARG A 20 -6.31 16.68 -2.51
CA ARG A 20 -7.43 16.85 -1.56
C ARG A 20 -7.02 16.91 -0.09
N VAL A 21 -5.90 16.28 0.28
CA VAL A 21 -5.40 16.29 1.66
C VAL A 21 -4.66 17.61 1.95
N SER A 22 -4.00 18.20 0.95
CA SER A 22 -3.33 19.50 1.11
C SER A 22 -4.31 20.67 1.36
N SER A 23 -5.61 20.49 1.12
CA SER A 23 -6.64 21.53 1.27
C SER A 23 -7.42 21.50 2.59
N THR A 24 -7.09 20.62 3.55
CA THR A 24 -7.88 20.52 4.80
C THR A 24 -6.98 20.57 6.04
N GLN A 25 -6.57 21.78 6.44
CA GLN A 25 -6.24 22.02 7.85
C GLN A 25 -7.53 22.33 8.62
N GLY A 26 -7.80 21.58 9.68
CA GLY A 26 -8.65 22.02 10.79
C GLY A 26 -9.73 21.05 11.25
N SER A 27 -9.57 20.60 12.50
CA SER A 27 -10.61 20.14 13.45
C SER A 27 -10.78 18.62 13.65
N THR A 28 -10.12 18.12 14.70
CA THR A 28 -10.40 16.85 15.39
C THR A 28 -11.62 16.97 16.31
N SER A 29 -12.48 15.95 16.33
CA SER A 29 -13.37 15.69 17.48
C SER A 29 -13.42 14.19 17.81
N LYS A 30 -13.14 13.90 19.09
CA LYS A 30 -13.20 12.60 19.76
C LYS A 30 -14.65 12.11 19.88
N TYR A 31 -14.88 10.80 19.77
CA TYR A 31 -16.04 10.12 20.35
C TYR A 31 -15.67 8.69 20.77
N GLU A 32 -15.78 8.41 22.08
CA GLU A 32 -15.89 7.08 22.69
C GLU A 32 -17.37 6.66 22.77
N SER A 33 -17.67 5.35 22.77
CA SER A 33 -18.62 4.70 23.70
C SER A 33 -18.82 3.19 23.44
N GLN A 34 -18.48 2.41 24.48
CA GLN A 34 -19.24 1.36 25.18
C GLN A 34 -19.75 0.04 24.54
N VAL A 35 -19.74 -0.95 25.43
CA VAL A 35 -19.97 -2.40 25.37
C VAL A 35 -21.47 -2.75 25.45
N ASP A 36 -21.92 -3.80 24.77
CA ASP A 36 -23.10 -4.57 25.19
C ASP A 36 -23.01 -6.06 24.82
N THR A 37 -23.60 -6.89 25.68
CA THR A 37 -23.56 -8.36 25.80
C THR A 37 -24.89 -8.99 25.35
N GLY A 38 -24.88 -10.17 24.70
CA GLY A 38 -26.08 -11.05 24.67
C GLY A 38 -26.31 -11.99 23.47
N VAL A 39 -25.84 -13.24 23.60
CA VAL A 39 -26.45 -14.57 23.29
C VAL A 39 -27.51 -14.77 22.17
N SER A 40 -27.15 -15.70 21.26
CA SER A 40 -27.88 -16.77 20.50
C SER A 40 -29.26 -16.57 19.87
N ASP A 41 -29.40 -16.86 18.56
CA ASP A 41 -30.04 -18.12 18.13
C ASP A 41 -29.82 -18.47 16.63
N SER A 42 -29.89 -19.77 16.34
CA SER A 42 -29.65 -20.44 15.04
C SER A 42 -30.58 -19.97 13.92
N THR A 43 -30.12 -20.03 12.66
CA THR A 43 -30.57 -21.00 11.63
C THR A 43 -30.02 -20.61 10.24
N THR A 44 -29.71 -21.65 9.47
CA THR A 44 -29.50 -21.69 8.01
C THR A 44 -28.06 -21.55 7.51
N ILE A 45 -27.41 -22.71 7.46
CA ILE A 45 -26.29 -23.00 6.55
C ILE A 45 -26.77 -22.72 5.12
N SER A 46 -26.37 -21.58 4.59
CA SER A 46 -26.11 -21.45 3.16
C SER A 46 -24.61 -21.35 3.04
N SER A 47 -23.96 -22.46 2.71
CA SER A 47 -22.60 -22.46 2.21
C SER A 47 -22.63 -21.76 0.85
N VAL A 48 -22.74 -20.44 0.88
CA VAL A 48 -22.30 -19.60 -0.21
C VAL A 48 -20.82 -19.94 -0.32
N ASN A 49 -20.43 -20.60 -1.40
CA ASN A 49 -19.03 -20.75 -1.75
C ASN A 49 -18.57 -19.34 -2.18
N SER A 50 -18.49 -18.45 -1.20
CA SER A 50 -17.98 -17.10 -1.35
C SER A 50 -16.51 -17.31 -1.65
N THR A 51 -16.12 -17.19 -2.93
CA THR A 51 -14.73 -16.91 -3.25
C THR A 51 -14.37 -15.67 -2.43
N THR A 52 -13.60 -15.87 -1.35
CA THR A 52 -13.25 -14.81 -0.42
C THR A 52 -12.28 -13.89 -1.12
N SER A 53 -12.83 -12.88 -1.80
CA SER A 53 -12.04 -11.86 -2.46
C SER A 53 -11.35 -11.00 -1.40
N THR A 54 -10.03 -10.88 -1.48
CA THR A 54 -9.20 -10.18 -0.50
C THR A 54 -9.00 -8.74 -0.94
N LEU A 55 -9.18 -7.80 -0.02
CA LEU A 55 -8.92 -6.38 -0.28
C LEU A 55 -7.42 -6.15 -0.52
N VAL A 56 -7.10 -5.45 -1.60
CA VAL A 56 -5.75 -4.94 -1.89
C VAL A 56 -5.70 -3.46 -1.55
N THR A 57 -4.70 -3.05 -0.78
CA THR A 57 -4.46 -1.64 -0.47
C THR A 57 -3.02 -1.24 -0.69
N VAL A 58 -2.75 0.06 -0.84
CA VAL A 58 -1.40 0.61 -0.88
C VAL A 58 -1.23 1.57 0.29
N ASN A 59 -0.26 1.29 1.15
CA ASN A 59 0.18 2.23 2.17
C ASN A 59 1.18 3.21 1.56
N VAL A 60 1.05 4.48 1.92
CA VAL A 60 1.94 5.57 1.49
C VAL A 60 2.60 6.17 2.72
N TYR A 61 3.92 6.31 2.68
CA TYR A 61 4.72 6.87 3.77
C TYR A 61 5.49 8.09 3.30
N ASP A 62 5.56 9.08 4.18
CA ASP A 62 6.40 10.26 4.05
C ASP A 62 7.84 9.90 4.44
N MET A 63 8.81 10.13 3.53
CA MET A 63 10.24 9.96 3.81
C MET A 63 10.82 11.28 4.33
N LEU A 64 10.69 11.49 5.64
CA LEU A 64 10.93 12.76 6.33
C LEU A 64 12.32 13.34 6.04
N TRP A 65 13.39 12.52 6.14
CA TRP A 65 14.75 12.97 5.81
C TRP A 65 14.77 13.60 4.42
N ILE A 66 14.34 12.88 3.39
CA ILE A 66 14.47 13.36 2.01
C ILE A 66 13.58 14.59 1.79
N ASN A 67 12.38 14.58 2.35
CA ASN A 67 11.43 15.68 2.20
C ASN A 67 11.91 16.97 2.89
N ASP A 68 12.69 16.89 3.97
CA ASP A 68 13.32 18.08 4.54
C ASP A 68 14.31 18.76 3.56
N TYR A 69 15.03 17.98 2.73
CA TYR A 69 15.95 18.55 1.73
C TYR A 69 15.24 19.03 0.46
N VAL A 70 14.18 18.36 0.01
CA VAL A 70 13.53 18.65 -1.29
C VAL A 70 12.17 19.37 -1.19
N SER A 71 11.61 19.55 0.00
CA SER A 71 10.34 20.26 0.21
C SER A 71 10.38 21.70 -0.29
N SER A 72 11.53 22.37 -0.15
CA SER A 72 11.77 23.72 -0.66
C SER A 72 11.64 23.83 -2.19
N LEU A 73 11.80 22.70 -2.91
CA LEU A 73 11.61 22.58 -4.35
C LEU A 73 10.17 22.17 -4.72
N GLY A 74 9.28 21.98 -3.74
CA GLY A 74 7.91 21.53 -3.94
C GLY A 74 7.79 20.06 -4.34
N ILE A 75 8.84 19.25 -4.12
CA ILE A 75 8.89 17.83 -4.48
C ILE A 75 8.74 17.00 -3.22
N GLY A 76 7.76 16.09 -3.18
CA GLY A 76 7.62 15.10 -2.11
C GLY A 76 8.07 13.72 -2.58
N VAL A 77 8.91 13.07 -1.78
CA VAL A 77 9.36 11.69 -1.97
C VAL A 77 8.58 10.80 -1.02
N TYR A 78 7.91 9.81 -1.59
CA TYR A 78 7.04 8.89 -0.88
C TYR A 78 7.50 7.46 -1.08
N HIS A 79 7.36 6.66 -0.03
CA HIS A 79 7.51 5.21 -0.08
C HIS A 79 6.12 4.57 -0.15
N THR A 80 5.99 3.49 -0.92
CA THR A 80 4.75 2.71 -1.01
C THR A 80 4.97 1.24 -0.72
N GLY A 81 3.95 0.61 -0.12
CA GLY A 81 3.88 -0.83 0.08
C GLY A 81 2.49 -1.36 -0.24
N VAL A 82 2.41 -2.49 -0.94
CA VAL A 82 1.15 -3.15 -1.31
C VAL A 82 0.76 -4.13 -0.21
N VAL A 83 -0.45 -3.98 0.33
CA VAL A 83 -1.01 -4.85 1.35
C VAL A 83 -2.04 -5.80 0.73
N VAL A 84 -1.81 -7.09 0.92
CA VAL A 84 -2.74 -8.16 0.56
C VAL A 84 -2.55 -9.32 1.55
N HIS A 85 -3.63 -9.99 1.96
CA HIS A 85 -3.59 -11.06 2.97
C HIS A 85 -2.82 -10.67 4.24
N GLU A 86 -3.11 -9.47 4.75
CA GLU A 86 -2.51 -8.90 5.97
C GLU A 86 -0.98 -8.75 5.94
N THR A 87 -0.36 -8.89 4.78
CA THR A 87 1.09 -8.71 4.58
C THR A 87 1.33 -7.51 3.67
N GLU A 88 2.27 -6.66 4.06
CA GLU A 88 2.70 -5.53 3.24
C GLU A 88 4.01 -5.87 2.52
N TYR A 89 4.01 -5.75 1.19
CA TYR A 89 5.15 -5.99 0.32
C TYR A 89 5.67 -4.67 -0.24
N SER A 90 6.98 -4.48 -0.12
CA SER A 90 7.68 -3.27 -0.54
C SER A 90 9.02 -3.62 -1.16
N TYR A 91 9.59 -2.69 -1.93
CA TYR A 91 10.92 -2.83 -2.52
C TYR A 91 11.88 -1.79 -1.94
N GLY A 92 13.04 -2.27 -1.47
CA GLY A 92 14.10 -1.47 -0.89
C GLY A 92 15.47 -1.74 -1.51
N GLY A 93 16.37 -0.76 -1.41
CA GLY A 93 17.74 -0.87 -1.91
C GLY A 93 18.70 -1.42 -0.87
N HIS A 94 19.60 -2.30 -1.29
CA HIS A 94 20.72 -2.81 -0.49
C HIS A 94 21.86 -3.30 -1.41
N PRO A 95 23.12 -3.41 -0.94
CA PRO A 95 24.25 -3.69 -1.84
C PRO A 95 24.32 -5.12 -2.39
N LEU A 96 23.47 -6.03 -1.89
CA LEU A 96 23.47 -7.44 -2.28
C LEU A 96 22.64 -7.71 -3.55
N THR A 97 23.01 -8.76 -4.29
CA THR A 97 22.38 -9.16 -5.56
C THR A 97 21.08 -9.94 -5.42
N ASN A 98 20.65 -10.23 -4.19
CA ASN A 98 19.37 -10.86 -3.92
C ASN A 98 18.21 -9.84 -4.05
N SER A 99 16.99 -10.35 -3.99
CA SER A 99 15.77 -9.53 -4.03
C SER A 99 15.81 -8.44 -2.95
N GLY A 100 15.49 -7.21 -3.35
CA GLY A 100 15.19 -6.12 -2.44
C GLY A 100 13.72 -6.06 -2.04
N VAL A 101 12.89 -6.98 -2.56
CA VAL A 101 11.49 -7.10 -2.14
C VAL A 101 11.46 -7.72 -0.75
N PHE A 102 10.74 -7.08 0.17
CA PHE A 102 10.58 -7.53 1.54
C PHE A 102 9.11 -7.51 1.94
N ALA A 103 8.80 -8.28 2.99
CA ALA A 103 7.48 -8.37 3.59
C ALA A 103 7.54 -7.82 5.03
N MET A 104 6.50 -7.10 5.43
CA MET A 104 6.36 -6.54 6.78
C MET A 104 4.90 -6.55 7.22
N LEU A 105 4.67 -6.29 8.52
CA LEU A 105 3.33 -6.03 9.00
C LEU A 105 2.83 -4.70 8.42
N PRO A 106 1.52 -4.60 8.08
CA PRO A 106 0.97 -3.39 7.52
C PRO A 106 1.21 -2.19 8.43
N LYS A 107 1.80 -1.11 7.88
CA LYS A 107 2.07 0.15 8.59
C LYS A 107 3.13 0.07 9.69
N ASP A 108 3.98 -0.96 9.67
CA ASP A 108 5.11 -1.06 10.60
C ASP A 108 6.24 -0.06 10.27
N THR A 109 6.04 1.19 10.70
CA THR A 109 7.05 2.25 10.58
C THR A 109 8.30 1.98 11.42
N SER A 110 8.21 1.15 12.47
CA SER A 110 9.37 0.77 13.27
C SER A 110 10.33 -0.13 12.49
N TYR A 111 9.79 -0.96 11.59
CA TYR A 111 10.57 -1.77 10.66
C TYR A 111 11.24 -0.93 9.55
N LEU A 112 10.53 0.06 9.00
CA LEU A 112 11.07 0.96 7.95
C LEU A 112 12.12 1.93 8.50
N GLY A 113 11.98 2.34 9.76
CA GLY A 113 12.89 3.24 10.47
C GLY A 113 12.29 4.61 10.79
N GLU A 114 12.96 5.35 11.69
CA GLU A 114 12.46 6.59 12.28
C GLU A 114 12.15 7.72 11.28
N ASN A 115 12.70 7.63 10.07
CA ASN A 115 12.50 8.61 9.00
C ASN A 115 11.24 8.37 8.16
N TYR A 116 10.41 7.38 8.52
CA TYR A 116 9.18 7.05 7.81
C TYR A 116 7.97 7.35 8.68
N SER A 117 7.01 8.07 8.12
CA SER A 117 5.71 8.32 8.76
C SER A 117 4.58 7.84 7.84
N HIS A 118 3.66 7.03 8.36
CA HIS A 118 2.49 6.61 7.59
C HIS A 118 1.61 7.82 7.28
N LYS A 119 1.33 8.04 5.99
CA LYS A 119 0.57 9.19 5.52
C LYS A 119 -0.88 8.83 5.24
N LEU A 120 -1.09 7.76 4.47
CA LEU A 120 -2.43 7.30 4.10
C LEU A 120 -2.43 5.86 3.58
N THR A 121 -3.62 5.30 3.47
CA THR A 121 -3.88 4.02 2.80
C THR A 121 -4.86 4.23 1.66
N LEU A 122 -4.54 3.68 0.48
CA LEU A 122 -5.39 3.68 -0.71
C LEU A 122 -5.98 2.29 -0.93
N SER A 123 -7.30 2.20 -1.07
CA SER A 123 -7.95 0.97 -1.54
C SER A 123 -7.77 0.84 -3.04
N MET A 124 -7.26 -0.31 -3.48
CA MET A 124 -6.98 -0.61 -4.90
C MET A 124 -8.06 -1.48 -5.54
N GLY A 125 -8.82 -2.22 -4.73
CA GLY A 125 -9.84 -3.16 -5.17
C GLY A 125 -9.74 -4.47 -4.40
N TYR A 126 -10.28 -5.53 -4.97
CA TYR A 126 -10.23 -6.87 -4.41
C TYR A 126 -9.59 -7.83 -5.42
N THR A 127 -8.94 -8.88 -4.91
CA THR A 127 -8.36 -9.95 -5.71
C THR A 127 -8.85 -11.30 -5.21
N ASP A 128 -9.02 -12.23 -6.14
CA ASP A 128 -9.33 -13.63 -5.82
C ASP A 128 -8.05 -14.48 -5.69
N PHE A 129 -6.87 -13.86 -5.81
CA PHE A 129 -5.59 -14.53 -5.62
C PHE A 129 -5.45 -15.00 -4.17
N THR A 130 -5.12 -16.26 -4.00
CA THR A 130 -4.79 -16.86 -2.71
C THR A 130 -3.40 -16.41 -2.25
N ALA A 131 -3.06 -16.66 -0.99
CA ALA A 131 -1.70 -16.42 -0.49
C ALA A 131 -0.63 -17.21 -1.30
N ALA A 132 -0.99 -18.40 -1.82
CA ALA A 132 -0.10 -19.17 -2.69
C ALA A 132 0.09 -18.51 -4.06
N ASP A 133 -0.98 -17.94 -4.64
CA ASP A 133 -0.88 -17.19 -5.89
C ASP A 133 -0.01 -15.94 -5.72
N ILE A 134 -0.13 -15.23 -4.59
CA ILE A 134 0.74 -14.10 -4.25
C ILE A 134 2.20 -14.54 -4.12
N ALA A 135 2.48 -15.70 -3.53
CA ALA A 135 3.84 -16.22 -3.43
C ALA A 135 4.45 -16.52 -4.81
N LEU A 136 3.67 -17.10 -5.73
CA LEU A 136 4.11 -17.34 -7.12
C LEU A 136 4.31 -16.04 -7.91
N LEU A 137 3.42 -15.06 -7.72
CA LEU A 137 3.56 -13.73 -8.30
C LEU A 137 4.86 -13.08 -7.84
N LEU A 138 5.11 -13.06 -6.52
CA LEU A 138 6.33 -12.50 -5.94
C LEU A 138 7.59 -13.20 -6.47
N ASP A 139 7.59 -14.53 -6.55
CA ASP A 139 8.73 -15.28 -7.12
C ASP A 139 9.05 -14.81 -8.54
N SER A 140 8.02 -14.60 -9.37
CA SER A 140 8.20 -14.10 -10.74
C SER A 140 8.71 -12.65 -10.81
N MET A 141 8.39 -11.80 -9.83
CA MET A 141 8.81 -10.41 -9.80
C MET A 141 10.19 -10.21 -9.17
N THR A 142 10.55 -11.00 -8.16
CA THR A 142 11.76 -10.77 -7.34
C THR A 142 13.07 -10.80 -8.14
N ALA A 143 13.10 -11.54 -9.27
CA ALA A 143 14.24 -11.56 -10.18
C ALA A 143 14.55 -10.18 -10.79
N ASP A 144 13.51 -9.38 -11.07
CA ASP A 144 13.64 -8.04 -11.61
C ASP A 144 13.88 -6.99 -10.52
N TYR A 145 13.48 -7.25 -9.29
CA TYR A 145 13.59 -6.30 -8.16
C TYR A 145 14.72 -6.68 -7.19
N ARG A 146 15.94 -6.81 -7.70
CA ARG A 146 17.15 -6.98 -6.88
C ARG A 146 17.50 -5.72 -6.09
N GLY A 147 17.97 -5.87 -4.85
CA GLY A 147 18.29 -4.71 -4.01
C GLY A 147 19.43 -3.85 -4.56
N ASP A 148 20.42 -4.46 -5.22
CA ASP A 148 21.55 -3.75 -5.84
C ASP A 148 21.17 -2.99 -7.13
N GLN A 149 19.95 -3.18 -7.63
CA GLN A 149 19.39 -2.48 -8.78
C GLN A 149 18.42 -1.37 -8.39
N TYR A 150 18.27 -1.08 -7.10
CA TYR A 150 17.38 -0.03 -6.63
C TYR A 150 17.89 1.34 -7.08
N HIS A 151 17.00 2.10 -7.71
CA HIS A 151 17.25 3.45 -8.17
C HIS A 151 16.14 4.39 -7.73
N LEU A 152 16.49 5.40 -6.93
CA LEU A 152 15.54 6.35 -6.32
C LEU A 152 14.54 6.96 -7.30
N LEU A 153 14.92 7.17 -8.57
CA LEU A 153 14.05 7.81 -9.57
C LEU A 153 13.45 6.85 -10.61
N HIS A 154 14.07 5.71 -10.87
CA HIS A 154 13.76 4.90 -12.07
C HIS A 154 13.40 3.44 -11.76
N LYS A 155 13.66 2.99 -10.53
CA LYS A 155 13.39 1.62 -10.10
C LYS A 155 13.36 1.57 -8.58
N ASN A 156 12.22 1.93 -8.01
CA ASN A 156 12.04 2.08 -6.56
C ASN A 156 10.75 1.39 -6.10
N CYS A 157 10.43 1.51 -4.81
CA CYS A 157 9.18 1.01 -4.21
C CYS A 157 7.91 1.37 -5.00
N ASN A 158 7.84 2.58 -5.54
CA ASN A 158 6.69 3.05 -6.31
C ASN A 158 6.50 2.27 -7.62
N HIS A 159 7.60 1.94 -8.31
CA HIS A 159 7.57 1.11 -9.52
C HIS A 159 7.24 -0.34 -9.20
N PHE A 160 7.64 -0.83 -8.02
CA PHE A 160 7.24 -2.16 -7.55
C PHE A 160 5.73 -2.21 -7.27
N SER A 161 5.20 -1.25 -6.51
CA SER A 161 3.77 -1.21 -6.16
C SER A 161 2.86 -1.02 -7.37
N ASP A 162 3.32 -0.38 -8.44
CA ASP A 162 2.56 -0.22 -9.69
C ASP A 162 2.55 -1.51 -10.53
N ALA A 163 3.60 -2.34 -10.43
CA ALA A 163 3.74 -3.59 -11.18
C ALA A 163 3.11 -4.80 -10.47
N PHE A 164 2.92 -4.74 -9.16
CA PHE A 164 2.31 -5.79 -8.33
C PHE A 164 0.79 -5.84 -8.52
#